data_AF-A0A519WX52-F1
#
_entry.id   AF-A0A519WX52-F1
#
_cell.length_a   1.000
_cell.length_b   1.000
_cell.length_c   1.000
_cell.angle_alpha   90.00
_cell.angle_beta   90.00
_cell.angle_gamma   90.00
#
_symmetry.space_group_name_H-M   'P 1'
#
loop_
_entity.id
_entity.type
_entity.pdbx_description
1 polymer ?
#
loop_
_entity_poly.entity_id
_entity_poly.type
_entity_poly.pdbx_seq_one_letter_code
_entity_poly.pdbx_strand_id
1 'polypeptide(L)'
;MTIDDILKLPNGARFYRADMHIHSYGASHDVKDATMTPETIVNTAVLEKLDLIAVTDHNEIFNVDATIKAATGLDLFVIPGIELSTAQGHLLCYLPTSELLHKFFNRLNIVDKGLPNSRCQNAILECLNILKDLNGFAILAHVEVQGGFEFENKGSSPHKLDILCHEALLGIEVKRAESEVFYSPFDLNSDRMNIGNLRIKKLGLGANQYLARVLNSDAHTTTALGRNANGKKKVTRIKMDSPSFNAVRLAMDDADARIRIEDQIPHTVPLIAGLSLDGGFLTGQKIHFSPNLNCIIGGRGTGKSTTFEAVKCLVGMRSDNHVIDSDVWPGNIHLAWRDQAEQTHLLSRPLAGNVVNVFEPNDGPTSFHIESYSQGETERISKDAQNDPIALLSYLDKFVDLTDLKATELSIRNDLLMVQGEIEKSQHQVDKIPHFEQSLKITQQQLEALEKVKAKELIELTRRLAQERGIRDQVFLKCGLLKSEIHRKFFQDMLEQLSEAEKNQLNRLLQEKI
;
A
#
# COMPACT_ATOMS: atom_id res chain seq x y z
N MET A 1 17.35 -29.36 -12.10
CA MET A 1 17.89 -28.99 -10.77
C MET A 1 16.75 -28.41 -9.96
N THR A 2 16.56 -28.76 -8.69
CA THR A 2 15.42 -28.32 -7.89
C THR A 2 15.80 -27.17 -6.94
N ILE A 3 14.84 -26.29 -6.66
CA ILE A 3 14.97 -25.23 -5.64
C ILE A 3 15.41 -25.81 -4.29
N ASP A 4 14.94 -27.01 -3.95
CA ASP A 4 15.26 -27.69 -2.70
C ASP A 4 16.76 -27.87 -2.48
N ASP A 5 17.54 -28.04 -3.54
CA ASP A 5 19.00 -28.18 -3.41
C ASP A 5 19.66 -26.86 -2.99
N ILE A 6 19.11 -25.72 -3.41
CA ILE A 6 19.61 -24.41 -3.04
C ILE A 6 19.19 -24.10 -1.60
N LEU A 7 17.91 -24.32 -1.26
CA LEU A 7 17.36 -24.00 0.06
C LEU A 7 17.95 -24.85 1.21
N LYS A 8 18.57 -26.00 0.91
CA LYS A 8 19.31 -26.82 1.89
C LYS A 8 20.65 -26.21 2.31
N LEU A 9 21.20 -25.26 1.54
CA LEU A 9 22.45 -24.60 1.91
C LEU A 9 22.22 -23.66 3.10
N PRO A 10 23.23 -23.43 3.95
CA PRO A 10 23.12 -22.47 5.03
C PRO A 10 23.00 -21.03 4.48
N ASN A 11 22.11 -20.23 5.08
CA ASN A 11 21.92 -18.81 4.74
C ASN A 11 22.11 -17.85 5.94
N GLY A 12 22.82 -18.34 6.97
CA GLY A 12 23.19 -17.57 8.15
C GLY A 12 22.02 -17.31 9.12
N ALA A 13 22.18 -16.27 9.94
CA ALA A 13 21.23 -15.97 11.00
C ALA A 13 19.84 -15.55 10.48
N ARG A 14 18.79 -16.11 11.08
CA ARG A 14 17.38 -15.81 10.80
C ARG A 14 16.64 -15.40 12.06
N PHE A 15 15.47 -14.81 11.88
CA PHE A 15 14.57 -14.50 12.99
C PHE A 15 13.79 -15.74 13.40
N TYR A 16 13.81 -16.02 14.71
CA TYR A 16 13.08 -17.09 15.38
C TYR A 16 11.97 -16.47 16.25
N ARG A 17 10.79 -17.08 16.28
CA ARG A 17 9.67 -16.61 17.11
C ARG A 17 9.84 -17.11 18.54
N ALA A 18 9.78 -16.19 19.49
CA ALA A 18 10.06 -16.45 20.90
C ALA A 18 8.91 -15.96 21.80
N ASP A 19 8.57 -16.79 22.78
CA ASP A 19 7.65 -16.46 23.87
C ASP A 19 8.28 -16.83 25.21
N MET A 20 8.95 -15.86 25.84
CA MET A 20 9.78 -16.10 27.03
C MET A 20 9.05 -15.80 28.35
N HIS A 21 7.74 -15.60 28.32
CA HIS A 21 6.95 -15.33 29.52
C HIS A 21 5.67 -16.16 29.48
N ILE A 22 5.72 -17.36 30.05
CA ILE A 22 4.60 -18.32 30.07
C ILE A 22 4.46 -18.88 31.48
N HIS A 23 3.22 -18.99 31.95
CA HIS A 23 2.89 -19.56 33.25
C HIS A 23 2.29 -20.95 33.10
N SER A 24 2.56 -21.83 34.06
CA SER A 24 2.14 -23.23 34.05
C SER A 24 1.26 -23.59 35.24
N TYR A 25 0.37 -24.56 35.02
CA TYR A 25 -0.57 -25.00 36.03
C TYR A 25 0.12 -25.74 37.18
N GLY A 26 -0.28 -25.40 38.41
CA GLY A 26 0.24 -26.02 39.63
C GLY A 26 1.57 -25.46 40.14
N ALA A 27 2.26 -24.63 39.35
CA ALA A 27 3.46 -23.91 39.78
C ALA A 27 3.18 -22.42 39.98
N SER A 28 2.52 -21.74 39.03
CA SER A 28 2.06 -20.37 39.24
C SER A 28 0.65 -20.34 39.87
N HIS A 29 0.47 -19.45 40.84
CA HIS A 29 -0.74 -19.37 41.68
C HIS A 29 -1.98 -18.81 40.95
N ASP A 30 -1.78 -18.11 39.85
CA ASP A 30 -2.79 -17.41 39.06
C ASP A 30 -3.23 -18.18 37.80
N VAL A 31 -2.59 -19.32 37.51
CA VAL A 31 -2.98 -20.23 36.42
C VAL A 31 -4.12 -21.12 36.86
N LYS A 32 -5.31 -20.87 36.32
CA LYS A 32 -6.53 -21.67 36.57
C LYS A 32 -6.78 -22.74 35.51
N ASP A 33 -6.15 -22.60 34.35
CA ASP A 33 -6.28 -23.55 33.25
C ASP A 33 -5.45 -24.81 33.54
N ALA A 34 -6.12 -25.87 33.99
CA ALA A 34 -5.50 -27.16 34.29
C ALA A 34 -4.80 -27.81 33.08
N THR A 35 -5.06 -27.32 31.86
CA THR A 35 -4.39 -27.80 30.65
C THR A 35 -3.02 -27.18 30.43
N MET A 36 -2.61 -26.16 31.19
CA MET A 36 -1.28 -25.54 31.11
C MET A 36 -0.17 -26.41 31.74
N THR A 37 -0.13 -27.69 31.37
CA THR A 37 0.93 -28.63 31.78
C THR A 37 2.18 -28.43 30.91
N PRO A 38 3.39 -28.81 31.39
CA PRO A 38 4.62 -28.75 30.60
C PRO A 38 4.51 -29.34 29.19
N GLU A 39 3.91 -30.52 29.04
CA GLU A 39 3.75 -31.17 27.74
C GLU A 39 2.79 -30.40 26.82
N THR A 40 1.71 -29.85 27.38
CA THR A 40 0.72 -29.09 26.61
C THR A 40 1.28 -27.74 26.19
N ILE A 41 2.07 -27.07 27.04
CA ILE A 41 2.80 -25.85 26.70
C ILE A 41 3.73 -26.11 25.51
N VAL A 42 4.55 -27.16 25.57
CA VAL A 42 5.46 -27.54 24.48
C VAL A 42 4.72 -27.85 23.19
N ASN A 43 3.66 -28.68 23.25
CA ASN A 43 2.86 -29.02 22.07
C ASN A 43 2.19 -27.78 21.47
N THR A 44 1.66 -26.89 22.31
CA THR A 44 1.03 -25.64 21.88
C THR A 44 2.05 -24.71 21.25
N ALA A 45 3.26 -24.59 21.81
CA ALA A 45 4.34 -23.80 21.26
C ALA A 45 4.74 -24.27 19.85
N VAL A 46 4.85 -25.59 19.63
CA VAL A 46 5.11 -26.17 18.31
C VAL A 46 3.96 -25.87 17.34
N LEU A 47 2.70 -26.04 17.76
CA LEU A 47 1.51 -25.73 16.94
C LEU A 47 1.43 -24.23 16.58
N GLU A 48 1.84 -23.37 17.50
CA GLU A 48 1.90 -21.92 17.31
C GLU A 48 3.16 -21.48 16.53
N LYS A 49 4.02 -22.42 16.10
CA LYS A 49 5.27 -22.17 15.36
C LYS A 49 6.19 -21.21 16.13
N LEU A 50 6.37 -21.48 17.43
CA LEU A 50 7.42 -20.89 18.24
C LEU A 50 8.67 -21.76 18.13
N ASP A 51 9.82 -21.12 18.08
CA ASP A 51 11.12 -21.79 18.04
C ASP A 51 11.81 -21.75 19.42
N LEU A 52 11.37 -20.83 20.29
CA LEU A 52 11.93 -20.61 21.61
C LEU A 52 10.85 -20.24 22.63
N ILE A 53 10.86 -20.90 23.79
CA ILE A 53 9.96 -20.57 24.90
C ILE A 53 10.66 -20.55 26.26
N ALA A 54 10.04 -19.92 27.24
CA ALA A 54 10.41 -20.05 28.65
C ALA A 54 9.15 -20.20 29.51
N VAL A 55 9.18 -21.15 30.45
CA VAL A 55 8.22 -21.19 31.55
C VAL A 55 8.81 -20.40 32.70
N THR A 56 8.08 -19.39 33.16
CA THR A 56 8.52 -18.39 34.13
C THR A 56 7.46 -18.21 35.21
N ASP A 57 7.13 -19.29 35.92
CA ASP A 57 6.12 -19.26 36.98
C ASP A 57 6.47 -18.25 38.09
N HIS A 58 5.44 -17.69 38.74
CA HIS A 58 5.63 -16.77 39.86
C HIS A 58 6.34 -17.42 41.04
N ASN A 59 7.59 -17.02 41.26
CA ASN A 59 8.43 -17.40 42.40
C ASN A 59 8.63 -18.93 42.55
N GLU A 60 8.45 -19.71 41.48
CA GLU A 60 8.60 -21.17 41.47
C GLU A 60 9.29 -21.64 40.19
N ILE A 61 9.97 -22.80 40.26
CA ILE A 61 10.69 -23.40 39.11
C ILE A 61 10.28 -24.86 38.84
N PHE A 62 9.24 -25.33 39.51
CA PHE A 62 8.88 -26.75 39.58
C PHE A 62 8.68 -27.39 38.20
N ASN A 63 8.05 -26.66 37.27
CA ASN A 63 7.70 -27.18 35.94
C ASN A 63 8.78 -26.94 34.87
N VAL A 64 9.88 -26.26 35.20
CA VAL A 64 10.92 -25.91 34.22
C VAL A 64 11.62 -27.16 33.67
N ASP A 65 12.10 -28.05 34.54
CA ASP A 65 12.79 -29.28 34.12
C ASP A 65 11.87 -30.21 33.31
N ALA A 66 10.60 -30.31 33.70
CA ALA A 66 9.61 -31.09 32.97
C ALA A 66 9.36 -30.51 31.56
N THR A 67 9.33 -29.18 31.43
CA THR A 67 9.15 -28.50 30.14
C THR A 67 10.34 -28.71 29.21
N ILE A 68 11.57 -28.58 29.74
CA ILE A 68 12.81 -28.86 28.98
C ILE A 68 12.81 -30.33 28.50
N LYS A 69 12.43 -31.26 29.37
CA LYS A 69 12.32 -32.68 29.02
C LYS A 69 11.26 -32.93 27.95
N ALA A 70 10.09 -32.29 28.05
CA ALA A 70 9.02 -32.43 27.06
C ALA A 70 9.40 -31.90 25.68
N ALA A 71 10.29 -30.89 25.59
CA ALA A 71 10.81 -30.37 24.34
C ALA A 71 11.93 -31.21 23.70
N THR A 72 12.44 -32.23 24.40
CA THR A 72 13.56 -33.05 23.91
C THR A 72 13.19 -33.79 22.62
N GLY A 73 13.97 -33.56 21.55
CA GLY A 73 13.74 -34.17 20.24
C GLY A 73 12.79 -33.37 19.32
N LEU A 74 12.28 -32.23 19.79
CA LEU A 74 11.51 -31.28 18.98
C LEU A 74 12.41 -30.11 18.54
N ASP A 75 12.03 -29.43 17.46
CA ASP A 75 12.67 -28.18 17.01
C ASP A 75 12.15 -26.98 17.82
N LEU A 76 12.29 -27.05 19.15
CA LEU A 76 11.85 -26.05 20.11
C LEU A 76 12.88 -25.93 21.23
N PHE A 77 13.44 -24.74 21.43
CA PHE A 77 14.37 -24.48 22.53
C PHE A 77 13.63 -23.94 23.76
N VAL A 78 13.88 -24.55 24.92
CA VAL A 78 13.32 -24.09 26.20
C VAL A 78 14.43 -23.46 27.03
N ILE A 79 14.32 -22.16 27.31
CA ILE A 79 15.25 -21.46 28.20
C ILE A 79 14.78 -21.59 29.65
N PRO A 80 15.63 -22.04 30.60
CA PRO A 80 15.29 -22.08 32.01
C PRO A 80 15.04 -20.67 32.56
N GLY A 81 13.89 -20.44 33.18
CA GLY A 81 13.55 -19.14 33.76
C GLY A 81 12.58 -19.18 34.94
N ILE A 82 12.33 -18.00 35.51
CA ILE A 82 11.42 -17.74 36.62
C ILE A 82 10.94 -16.28 36.57
N GLU A 83 9.70 -16.00 36.95
CA GLU A 83 9.25 -14.62 37.21
C GLU A 83 9.25 -14.36 38.72
N LEU A 84 10.05 -13.38 39.17
CA LEU A 84 10.09 -12.98 40.57
C LEU A 84 9.12 -11.83 40.84
N SER A 85 8.21 -12.02 41.80
CA SER A 85 7.35 -10.95 42.30
C SER A 85 8.06 -10.20 43.42
N THR A 86 8.68 -9.06 43.11
CA THR A 86 9.41 -8.23 44.08
C THR A 86 8.58 -7.02 44.52
N ALA A 87 9.01 -6.33 45.58
CA ALA A 87 8.41 -5.06 45.98
C ALA A 87 8.59 -3.93 44.95
N GLN A 88 9.51 -4.09 43.98
CA GLN A 88 9.81 -3.12 42.94
C GLN A 88 9.15 -3.50 41.60
N GLY A 89 8.30 -4.52 41.58
CA GLY A 89 7.70 -5.09 40.38
C GLY A 89 8.28 -6.45 39.99
N HIS A 90 7.85 -6.97 38.86
CA HIS A 90 8.18 -8.31 38.40
C HIS A 90 9.46 -8.35 37.56
N LEU A 91 10.25 -9.41 37.76
CA LEU A 91 11.54 -9.61 37.11
C LEU A 91 11.62 -11.02 36.51
N LEU A 92 11.70 -11.11 35.19
CA LEU A 92 11.99 -12.35 34.48
C LEU A 92 13.49 -12.62 34.56
N CYS A 93 13.87 -13.79 35.06
CA CYS A 93 15.24 -14.20 35.25
C CYS A 93 15.51 -15.47 34.45
N TYR A 94 16.57 -15.49 33.63
CA TYR A 94 16.92 -16.61 32.76
C TYR A 94 18.34 -17.08 33.00
N LEU A 95 18.54 -18.40 33.02
CA LEU A 95 19.83 -19.04 33.30
C LEU A 95 20.27 -19.99 32.17
N PRO A 96 21.58 -20.21 31.99
CA PRO A 96 22.08 -21.07 30.91
C PRO A 96 21.60 -22.53 30.97
N THR A 97 21.43 -23.06 32.18
CA THR A 97 20.98 -24.45 32.42
C THR A 97 20.02 -24.49 33.60
N SER A 98 19.25 -25.59 33.73
CA SER A 98 18.36 -25.76 34.87
C SER A 98 19.14 -25.93 36.18
N GLU A 99 20.33 -26.53 36.19
CA GLU A 99 21.13 -26.61 37.42
C GLU A 99 21.55 -25.22 37.93
N LEU A 100 21.86 -24.29 37.02
CA LEU A 100 22.14 -22.90 37.38
C LEU A 100 20.89 -22.17 37.86
N LEU A 101 19.72 -22.44 37.27
CA LEU A 101 18.43 -21.94 37.76
C LEU A 101 18.14 -22.41 39.20
N HIS A 102 18.37 -23.69 39.51
CA HIS A 102 18.24 -24.22 40.88
C HIS A 102 19.22 -23.55 41.85
N LYS A 103 20.48 -23.32 41.43
CA LYS A 103 21.45 -22.57 42.24
C LYS A 103 21.04 -21.11 42.47
N PHE A 104 20.46 -20.46 41.46
CA PHE A 104 19.91 -19.12 41.57
C PHE A 104 18.75 -19.09 42.57
N PHE A 105 17.77 -19.98 42.39
CA PHE A 105 16.57 -20.10 43.23
C PHE A 105 16.91 -20.33 44.71
N ASN A 106 17.91 -21.16 45.00
CA ASN A 106 18.34 -21.45 46.37
C ASN A 106 19.01 -20.26 47.09
N ARG A 107 19.39 -19.20 46.36
CA ARG A 107 19.94 -17.97 46.93
C ARG A 107 18.87 -16.89 47.14
N LEU A 108 17.64 -17.14 46.71
CA LEU A 108 16.54 -16.19 46.86
C LEU A 108 15.79 -16.43 48.17
N ASN A 109 15.37 -15.33 48.79
CA ASN A 109 14.49 -15.30 49.94
C ASN A 109 13.04 -15.15 49.46
N ILE A 110 12.42 -16.28 49.13
CA ILE A 110 11.02 -16.34 48.72
C ILE A 110 10.20 -16.85 49.91
N VAL A 111 9.17 -16.08 50.27
CA VAL A 111 8.24 -16.39 51.37
C VAL A 111 6.86 -16.71 50.81
N ASP A 112 6.06 -17.47 51.58
CA ASP A 112 4.70 -17.88 51.22
C ASP A 112 4.64 -18.67 49.90
N LYS A 113 5.65 -19.52 49.65
CA LYS A 113 5.77 -20.40 48.48
C LYS A 113 4.51 -21.23 48.23
N GLY A 114 4.09 -21.30 46.97
CA GLY A 114 2.86 -21.99 46.56
C GLY A 114 1.54 -21.33 47.00
N LEU A 115 1.58 -20.19 47.70
CA LEU A 115 0.38 -19.44 48.08
C LEU A 115 0.15 -18.22 47.17
N PRO A 116 -1.08 -17.71 47.05
CA PRO A 116 -1.38 -16.53 46.24
C PRO A 116 -0.64 -15.24 46.64
N ASN A 117 -0.05 -15.20 47.83
CA ASN A 117 0.72 -14.07 48.34
C ASN A 117 2.25 -14.34 48.34
N SER A 118 2.70 -15.37 47.61
CA SER A 118 4.11 -15.68 47.39
C SER A 118 4.84 -14.46 46.86
N ARG A 119 6.00 -14.15 47.44
CA ARG A 119 6.81 -12.98 47.04
C ARG A 119 8.28 -13.19 47.29
N CYS A 120 9.10 -12.60 46.44
CA CYS A 120 10.53 -12.49 46.61
C CYS A 120 10.84 -11.27 47.50
N GLN A 121 11.52 -11.49 48.63
CA GLN A 121 11.94 -10.42 49.53
C GLN A 121 13.25 -9.74 49.11
N ASN A 122 13.99 -10.32 48.16
CA ASN A 122 15.18 -9.68 47.60
C ASN A 122 14.78 -8.46 46.78
N ALA A 123 15.64 -7.44 46.81
CA ALA A 123 15.53 -6.31 45.88
C ALA A 123 15.94 -6.76 44.47
N ILE A 124 15.42 -6.10 43.41
CA ILE A 124 15.78 -6.44 42.02
C ILE A 124 17.29 -6.37 41.81
N LEU A 125 17.96 -5.36 42.38
CA LEU A 125 19.41 -5.21 42.27
C LEU A 125 20.17 -6.42 42.85
N GLU A 126 19.69 -7.00 43.94
CA GLU A 126 20.29 -8.19 44.55
C GLU A 126 20.09 -9.41 43.64
N CYS A 127 18.88 -9.60 43.11
CA CYS A 127 18.60 -10.66 42.14
C CYS A 127 19.53 -10.56 40.91
N LEU A 128 19.73 -9.34 40.39
CA LEU A 128 20.61 -9.08 39.26
C LEU A 128 22.09 -9.40 39.56
N ASN A 129 22.57 -9.09 40.76
CA ASN A 129 23.93 -9.46 41.19
C ASN A 129 24.11 -10.99 41.23
N ILE A 130 23.14 -11.72 41.78
CA ILE A 130 23.20 -13.19 41.84
C ILE A 130 23.15 -13.78 40.41
N LEU A 131 22.32 -13.22 39.52
CA LEU A 131 22.24 -13.64 38.12
C LEU A 131 23.57 -13.46 37.39
N LYS A 132 24.22 -12.30 37.57
CA LYS A 132 25.53 -12.01 36.99
C LYS A 132 26.55 -13.07 37.35
N ASP A 133 26.63 -13.45 38.62
CA ASP A 133 27.56 -14.48 39.12
C ASP A 133 27.30 -15.86 38.54
N LEU A 134 26.08 -16.11 38.04
CA LEU A 134 25.66 -17.38 37.43
C LEU A 134 25.55 -17.28 35.90
N ASN A 135 26.09 -16.21 35.29
CA ASN A 135 26.05 -15.94 33.86
C ASN A 135 24.62 -15.84 33.29
N GLY A 136 23.63 -15.56 34.13
CA GLY A 136 22.25 -15.30 33.77
C GLY A 136 22.01 -13.90 33.20
N PHE A 137 20.78 -13.68 32.73
CA PHE A 137 20.29 -12.35 32.40
C PHE A 137 18.85 -12.17 32.85
N ALA A 138 18.38 -10.92 32.87
CA ALA A 138 17.03 -10.57 33.26
C ALA A 138 16.34 -9.63 32.27
N ILE A 139 15.01 -9.63 32.34
CA ILE A 139 14.11 -8.72 31.66
C ILE A 139 13.12 -8.19 32.71
N LEU A 140 12.89 -6.88 32.77
CA LEU A 140 11.81 -6.33 33.61
C LEU A 140 10.47 -6.67 32.96
N ALA A 141 9.60 -7.37 33.68
CA ALA A 141 8.33 -7.85 33.13
C ALA A 141 7.33 -6.70 32.96
N HIS A 142 6.51 -6.79 31.91
CA HIS A 142 5.32 -5.96 31.60
C HIS A 142 5.35 -4.54 32.22
N VAL A 143 6.41 -3.77 31.90
CA VAL A 143 6.91 -2.66 32.72
C VAL A 143 5.89 -1.55 33.01
N GLU A 144 4.88 -1.40 32.17
CA GLU A 144 3.92 -0.30 32.14
C GLU A 144 2.60 -0.56 32.88
N VAL A 145 2.33 -1.80 33.30
CA VAL A 145 1.09 -2.16 34.02
C VAL A 145 1.37 -2.40 35.50
N GLN A 146 0.31 -2.61 36.30
CA GLN A 146 0.44 -2.93 37.73
C GLN A 146 1.34 -4.17 37.92
N GLY A 147 2.28 -4.09 38.88
CA GLY A 147 3.33 -5.10 39.04
C GLY A 147 4.52 -4.92 38.09
N GLY A 148 4.44 -4.05 37.09
CA GLY A 148 5.53 -3.70 36.19
C GLY A 148 6.49 -2.66 36.79
N PHE A 149 7.77 -2.77 36.47
CA PHE A 149 8.82 -1.95 37.11
C PHE A 149 8.64 -0.43 36.94
N GLU A 150 8.28 0.04 35.74
CA GLU A 150 8.09 1.49 35.49
C GLU A 150 6.82 2.01 36.18
N PHE A 151 5.78 1.18 36.29
CA PHE A 151 4.55 1.52 37.01
C PHE A 151 4.78 1.69 38.52
N GLU A 152 5.49 0.74 39.14
CA GLU A 152 5.77 0.74 40.58
C GLU A 152 6.85 1.76 40.98
N ASN A 153 7.82 2.05 40.11
CA ASN A 153 8.97 2.92 40.41
C ASN A 153 8.98 4.17 39.53
N LYS A 154 8.07 5.12 39.78
CA LYS A 154 7.98 6.38 39.03
C LYS A 154 9.19 7.29 39.28
N GLY A 155 9.49 8.15 38.30
CA GLY A 155 10.59 9.11 38.35
C GLY A 155 11.97 8.48 38.12
N SER A 156 13.02 9.13 38.63
CA SER A 156 14.44 8.84 38.38
C SER A 156 15.26 8.65 39.67
N SER A 157 14.79 7.80 40.58
CA SER A 157 15.51 7.54 41.84
C SER A 157 16.88 6.87 41.60
N PRO A 158 17.87 7.07 42.50
CA PRO A 158 19.17 6.39 42.40
C PRO A 158 19.06 4.86 42.37
N HIS A 159 18.14 4.28 43.15
CA HIS A 159 17.90 2.83 43.16
C HIS A 159 17.39 2.30 41.82
N LYS A 160 16.54 3.09 41.14
CA LYS A 160 16.07 2.76 39.79
C LYS A 160 17.21 2.82 38.77
N LEU A 161 18.08 3.82 38.88
CA LEU A 161 19.26 3.94 38.05
C LEU A 161 20.23 2.76 38.25
N ASP A 162 20.45 2.31 39.48
CA ASP A 162 21.32 1.16 39.76
C ASP A 162 20.83 -0.13 39.10
N ILE A 163 19.52 -0.36 39.11
CA ILE A 163 18.87 -1.49 38.42
C ILE A 163 19.00 -1.35 36.91
N LEU A 164 18.59 -0.21 36.37
CA LEU A 164 18.57 0.03 34.92
C LEU A 164 19.97 0.12 34.31
N CYS A 165 21.01 0.37 35.10
CA CYS A 165 22.40 0.35 34.66
C CYS A 165 23.15 -0.94 35.02
N HIS A 166 22.46 -1.99 35.46
CA HIS A 166 23.09 -3.27 35.74
C HIS A 166 23.33 -4.07 34.45
N GLU A 167 24.49 -4.70 34.32
CA GLU A 167 24.89 -5.44 33.10
C GLU A 167 24.07 -6.70 32.83
N ALA A 168 23.58 -7.38 33.88
CA ALA A 168 22.73 -8.56 33.75
C ALA A 168 21.29 -8.23 33.31
N LEU A 169 20.88 -6.96 33.38
CA LEU A 169 19.58 -6.53 32.86
C LEU A 169 19.74 -6.26 31.37
N LEU A 170 19.09 -7.04 30.52
CA LEU A 170 19.25 -6.95 29.06
C LEU A 170 18.01 -6.45 28.32
N GLY A 171 16.85 -6.43 28.97
CA GLY A 171 15.63 -5.98 28.32
C GLY A 171 14.54 -5.51 29.25
N ILE A 172 13.50 -4.98 28.62
CA ILE A 172 12.21 -4.65 29.21
C ILE A 172 11.12 -5.31 28.38
N GLU A 173 10.13 -5.86 29.05
CA GLU A 173 8.95 -6.40 28.42
C GLU A 173 7.85 -5.34 28.39
N VAL A 174 7.29 -5.12 27.21
CA VAL A 174 6.14 -4.24 26.99
C VAL A 174 4.92 -5.10 26.68
N LYS A 175 3.75 -4.74 27.22
CA LYS A 175 2.48 -5.42 26.98
C LYS A 175 1.95 -5.12 25.58
N ARG A 176 2.33 -3.96 25.00
CA ARG A 176 1.94 -3.52 23.65
C ARG A 176 3.13 -2.96 22.88
N ALA A 177 3.14 -3.18 21.57
CA ALA A 177 4.23 -2.74 20.70
C ALA A 177 4.36 -1.20 20.65
N GLU A 178 3.24 -0.50 20.82
CA GLU A 178 3.12 0.95 20.83
C GLU A 178 3.57 1.60 22.15
N SER A 179 4.02 0.81 23.12
CA SER A 179 4.53 1.30 24.40
C SER A 179 5.58 2.42 24.22
N GLU A 180 5.43 3.48 25.01
CA GLU A 180 6.32 4.65 25.02
C GLU A 180 7.52 4.46 25.97
N VAL A 181 7.71 3.26 26.54
CA VAL A 181 8.84 2.97 27.43
C VAL A 181 10.00 2.38 26.60
N PHE A 182 11.10 3.13 26.53
CA PHE A 182 12.29 2.75 25.75
C PHE A 182 13.58 2.77 26.55
N TYR A 183 13.75 3.68 27.52
CA TYR A 183 15.04 3.95 28.17
C TYR A 183 16.18 4.15 27.17
N SER A 184 15.92 4.95 26.14
CA SER A 184 16.86 5.27 25.06
C SER A 184 16.79 6.77 24.73
N PRO A 185 17.70 7.30 23.88
CA PRO A 185 17.62 8.68 23.38
C PRO A 185 16.30 9.02 22.68
N PHE A 186 15.52 8.02 22.27
CA PHE A 186 14.24 8.19 21.58
C PHE A 186 13.03 8.18 22.55
N ASP A 187 13.26 8.01 23.85
CA ASP A 187 12.19 8.03 24.84
C ASP A 187 11.64 9.45 25.01
N LEU A 188 10.32 9.61 24.94
CA LEU A 188 9.65 10.91 25.08
C LEU A 188 9.74 11.46 26.51
N ASN A 189 9.97 10.59 27.50
CA ASN A 189 10.14 10.99 28.88
C ASN A 189 11.61 11.33 29.18
N SER A 190 11.84 12.56 29.66
CA SER A 190 13.19 13.07 29.93
C SER A 190 13.95 12.28 31.00
N ASP A 191 13.28 11.76 32.03
CA ASP A 191 13.91 10.92 33.06
C ASP A 191 14.42 9.60 32.46
N ARG A 192 13.57 8.93 31.67
CA ARG A 192 13.94 7.65 31.03
C ARG A 192 15.03 7.82 29.98
N MET A 193 14.95 8.88 29.18
CA MET A 193 16.00 9.27 28.23
C MET A 193 17.34 9.48 28.94
N ASN A 194 17.34 10.23 30.06
CA ASN A 194 18.55 10.46 30.85
C ASN A 194 19.12 9.17 31.44
N ILE A 195 18.27 8.27 31.96
CA ILE A 195 18.70 6.96 32.46
C ILE A 195 19.33 6.11 31.34
N GLY A 196 18.71 6.09 30.16
CA GLY A 196 19.25 5.40 28.98
C GLY A 196 20.66 5.88 28.61
N ASN A 197 20.86 7.20 28.57
CA ASN A 197 22.17 7.80 28.32
C ASN A 197 23.20 7.45 29.39
N LEU A 198 22.79 7.44 30.67
CA LEU A 198 23.66 7.06 31.78
C LEU A 198 24.04 5.58 31.73
N ARG A 199 23.11 4.69 31.35
CA ARG A 199 23.39 3.25 31.16
C ARG A 199 24.49 3.06 30.12
N ILE A 200 24.35 3.67 28.95
CA ILE A 200 25.34 3.56 27.85
C ILE A 200 26.72 3.99 28.35
N LYS A 201 26.79 5.14 29.02
CA LYS A 201 28.05 5.66 29.56
C LYS A 201 28.65 4.76 30.64
N LYS A 202 27.84 4.28 31.60
CA LYS A 202 28.30 3.49 32.75
C LYS A 202 28.79 2.09 32.35
N LEU A 203 28.13 1.49 31.36
CA LEU A 203 28.46 0.15 30.86
C LEU A 203 29.43 0.16 29.66
N GLY A 204 29.79 1.35 29.14
CA GLY A 204 30.69 1.46 28.00
C GLY A 204 30.10 0.90 26.70
N LEU A 205 28.78 1.02 26.54
CA LEU A 205 28.04 0.46 25.41
C LEU A 205 28.19 1.32 24.14
N GLY A 206 28.01 0.69 22.98
CA GLY A 206 27.96 1.36 21.68
C GLY A 206 26.71 2.23 21.50
N ALA A 207 26.69 3.00 20.41
CA ALA A 207 25.67 4.03 20.16
C ALA A 207 24.21 3.51 20.13
N ASN A 208 23.99 2.23 19.80
CA ASN A 208 22.64 1.64 19.67
C ASN A 208 22.43 0.41 20.58
N GLN A 209 23.25 0.24 21.61
CA GLN A 209 23.13 -0.89 22.54
C GLN A 209 22.20 -0.52 23.71
N TYR A 210 20.91 -0.41 23.41
CA TYR A 210 19.86 -0.12 24.40
C TYR A 210 19.32 -1.41 25.03
N LEU A 211 18.50 -1.28 26.08
CA LEU A 211 17.73 -2.41 26.60
C LEU A 211 16.80 -2.95 25.51
N ALA A 212 16.80 -4.26 25.31
CA ALA A 212 15.92 -4.93 24.35
C ALA A 212 14.45 -4.72 24.75
N ARG A 213 13.62 -4.25 23.82
CA ARG A 213 12.17 -4.26 24.00
C ARG A 213 11.62 -5.57 23.49
N VAL A 214 11.01 -6.34 24.38
CA VAL A 214 10.36 -7.62 24.06
C VAL A 214 8.87 -7.54 24.34
N LEU A 215 8.12 -8.36 23.62
CA LEU A 215 6.70 -8.61 23.83
C LEU A 215 6.51 -10.14 23.85
N ASN A 216 6.08 -10.66 25.00
CA ASN A 216 5.71 -12.05 25.18
C ASN A 216 4.22 -12.15 25.51
N SER A 217 3.69 -13.37 25.58
CA SER A 217 2.26 -13.59 25.82
C SER A 217 1.85 -13.32 27.26
N ASP A 218 2.72 -13.63 28.23
CA ASP A 218 2.36 -13.65 29.66
C ASP A 218 1.12 -14.54 29.84
N ALA A 219 1.21 -15.76 29.29
CA ALA A 219 0.08 -16.66 29.09
C ALA A 219 -0.23 -17.50 30.33
N HIS A 220 -1.50 -17.45 30.75
CA HIS A 220 -2.09 -18.31 31.81
C HIS A 220 -3.06 -19.35 31.25
N THR A 221 -3.23 -19.39 29.92
CA THR A 221 -4.10 -20.33 29.21
C THR A 221 -3.43 -20.76 27.91
N THR A 222 -3.79 -21.96 27.45
CA THR A 222 -3.23 -22.51 26.19
C THR A 222 -3.60 -21.66 24.98
N THR A 223 -4.75 -20.98 25.05
CA THR A 223 -5.23 -20.07 24.00
C THR A 223 -4.45 -18.76 23.91
N ALA A 224 -3.79 -18.32 24.98
CA ALA A 224 -3.02 -17.07 25.01
C ALA A 224 -1.56 -17.27 24.58
N LEU A 225 -1.03 -18.49 24.70
CA LEU A 225 0.36 -18.83 24.38
C LEU A 225 0.73 -18.41 22.95
N GLY A 226 1.86 -17.73 22.80
CA GLY A 226 2.38 -17.28 21.50
C GLY A 226 1.60 -16.12 20.86
N ARG A 227 0.79 -15.40 21.65
CA ARG A 227 -0.06 -14.30 21.17
C ARG A 227 0.09 -13.03 22.00
N ASN A 228 -0.07 -11.89 21.35
CA ASN A 228 -0.11 -10.60 22.05
C ASN A 228 -1.44 -10.38 22.79
N ALA A 229 -1.53 -9.26 23.51
CA ALA A 229 -2.73 -8.85 24.26
C ALA A 229 -4.02 -8.74 23.42
N ASN A 230 -3.92 -8.66 22.09
CA ASN A 230 -5.06 -8.64 21.16
C ASN A 230 -5.42 -10.03 20.61
N GLY A 231 -4.80 -11.10 21.12
CA GLY A 231 -5.02 -12.49 20.68
C GLY A 231 -4.42 -12.82 19.30
N LYS A 232 -3.60 -11.93 18.73
CA LYS A 232 -2.93 -12.15 17.44
C LYS A 232 -1.64 -12.93 17.67
N LYS A 233 -1.27 -13.80 16.72
CA LYS A 233 -0.01 -14.58 16.69
C LYS A 233 1.20 -13.67 16.43
N LYS A 234 1.44 -12.73 17.34
CA LYS A 234 2.47 -11.71 17.25
C LYS A 234 3.18 -11.63 18.61
N VAL A 235 4.45 -12.01 18.62
CA VAL A 235 5.33 -11.98 19.80
C VAL A 235 6.67 -11.37 19.41
N THR A 236 7.75 -11.69 20.13
CA THR A 236 9.10 -11.25 19.80
C THR A 236 9.74 -12.18 18.78
N ARG A 237 10.43 -11.60 17.80
CA ARG A 237 11.38 -12.29 16.93
C ARG A 237 12.81 -11.99 17.36
N ILE A 238 13.61 -13.04 17.51
CA ILE A 238 15.01 -12.96 17.92
C ILE A 238 15.90 -13.52 16.81
N LYS A 239 16.85 -12.72 16.32
CA LYS A 239 17.75 -13.09 15.22
C LYS A 239 19.01 -13.79 15.72
N MET A 240 19.16 -15.05 15.34
CA MET A 240 20.31 -15.87 15.69
C MET A 240 20.60 -16.91 14.60
N ASP A 241 21.73 -17.61 14.73
CA ASP A 241 22.06 -18.74 13.86
C ASP A 241 21.23 -19.96 14.25
N SER A 242 21.36 -20.39 15.51
CA SER A 242 20.56 -21.44 16.14
C SER A 242 20.07 -21.02 17.53
N PRO A 243 18.85 -21.39 17.94
CA PRO A 243 18.34 -21.17 19.30
C PRO A 243 19.27 -21.75 20.38
N SER A 244 19.73 -20.89 21.28
CA SER A 244 20.49 -21.27 22.48
C SER A 244 20.50 -20.11 23.47
N PHE A 245 20.79 -20.39 24.76
CA PHE A 245 20.89 -19.34 25.78
C PHE A 245 21.88 -18.23 25.39
N ASN A 246 23.08 -18.59 24.93
CA ASN A 246 24.11 -17.62 24.54
C ASN A 246 23.70 -16.81 23.31
N ALA A 247 23.00 -17.43 22.36
CA ALA A 247 22.50 -16.73 21.18
C ALA A 247 21.39 -15.73 21.52
N VAL A 248 20.49 -16.07 22.45
CA VAL A 248 19.48 -15.15 22.99
C VAL A 248 20.16 -13.99 23.71
N ARG A 249 21.09 -14.28 24.63
CA ARG A 249 21.84 -13.26 25.37
C ARG A 249 22.55 -12.28 24.43
N LEU A 250 23.28 -12.81 23.44
CA LEU A 250 23.94 -11.99 22.41
C LEU A 250 22.95 -11.18 21.57
N ALA A 251 21.79 -11.75 21.25
CA ALA A 251 20.74 -11.03 20.54
C ALA A 251 20.14 -9.88 21.36
N MET A 252 20.04 -10.03 22.67
CA MET A 252 19.59 -8.96 23.57
C MET A 252 20.64 -7.86 23.71
N ASP A 253 21.93 -8.19 23.75
CA ASP A 253 23.03 -7.21 23.79
C ASP A 253 23.12 -6.35 22.51
N ASP A 254 22.63 -6.88 21.38
CA ASP A 254 22.57 -6.23 20.06
C ASP A 254 21.12 -6.12 19.56
N ALA A 255 20.23 -5.66 20.47
CA ALA A 255 18.80 -5.64 20.27
C ALA A 255 18.35 -4.86 19.02
N ASP A 256 19.03 -3.75 18.72
CA ASP A 256 18.72 -2.91 17.56
C ASP A 256 18.80 -3.68 16.23
N ALA A 257 19.69 -4.68 16.11
CA ALA A 257 19.78 -5.50 14.90
C ALA A 257 19.04 -6.84 15.00
N ARG A 258 18.74 -7.32 16.22
CA ARG A 258 18.37 -8.72 16.44
C ARG A 258 17.04 -8.95 17.14
N ILE A 259 16.43 -7.94 17.74
CA ILE A 259 15.14 -8.07 18.43
C ILE A 259 14.10 -7.26 17.67
N ARG A 260 12.97 -7.90 17.33
CA ARG A 260 11.85 -7.23 16.64
C ARG A 260 10.53 -7.70 17.23
N ILE A 261 9.64 -6.78 17.53
CA ILE A 261 8.26 -7.10 17.91
C ILE A 261 7.45 -7.32 16.63
N GLU A 262 6.77 -8.45 16.48
CA GLU A 262 6.06 -8.82 15.22
C GLU A 262 4.97 -7.84 14.80
N ASP A 263 4.44 -7.04 15.73
CA ASP A 263 3.51 -5.95 15.40
C ASP A 263 4.15 -4.82 14.58
N GLN A 264 5.47 -4.67 14.63
CA GLN A 264 6.22 -3.60 13.97
C GLN A 264 6.87 -4.04 12.64
N ILE A 265 6.72 -5.30 12.25
CA ILE A 265 7.33 -5.85 11.03
C ILE A 265 6.22 -6.04 9.97
N PRO A 266 6.46 -5.68 8.70
CA PRO A 266 5.56 -6.08 7.62
C PRO A 266 5.42 -7.61 7.55
N HIS A 267 4.24 -8.09 7.14
CA HIS A 267 3.93 -9.52 7.13
C HIS A 267 4.85 -10.32 6.21
N THR A 268 5.08 -9.82 5.00
CA THR A 268 5.93 -10.45 3.98
C THR A 268 6.66 -9.36 3.19
N VAL A 269 7.90 -9.65 2.80
CA VAL A 269 8.67 -8.86 1.84
C VAL A 269 9.15 -9.80 0.75
N PRO A 270 9.12 -9.41 -0.54
CA PRO A 270 9.71 -10.21 -1.60
C PRO A 270 11.19 -10.43 -1.31
N LEU A 271 11.68 -11.63 -1.58
CA LEU A 271 13.09 -11.96 -1.36
C LEU A 271 13.62 -12.86 -2.46
N ILE A 272 14.89 -12.65 -2.79
CA ILE A 272 15.67 -13.62 -3.56
C ILE A 272 16.04 -14.74 -2.60
N ALA A 273 15.54 -15.93 -2.86
CA ALA A 273 15.81 -17.10 -2.03
C ALA A 273 17.14 -17.73 -2.42
N GLY A 274 17.46 -17.82 -3.71
CA GLY A 274 18.70 -18.46 -4.10
C GLY A 274 19.06 -18.34 -5.57
N LEU A 275 20.32 -18.65 -5.87
CA LEU A 275 20.91 -18.60 -7.20
C LEU A 275 21.70 -19.88 -7.47
N SER A 276 21.58 -20.42 -8.68
CA SER A 276 22.48 -21.45 -9.21
C SER A 276 23.05 -21.00 -10.54
N LEU A 277 24.34 -21.23 -10.73
CA LEU A 277 25.10 -20.87 -11.92
C LEU A 277 25.66 -22.14 -12.55
N ASP A 278 25.24 -22.45 -13.77
CA ASP A 278 25.63 -23.65 -14.49
C ASP A 278 26.30 -23.27 -15.82
N GLY A 279 27.45 -23.87 -16.13
CA GLY A 279 28.29 -23.47 -17.26
C GLY A 279 29.18 -22.25 -16.95
N GLY A 280 30.20 -22.02 -17.77
CA GLY A 280 31.14 -20.90 -17.60
C GLY A 280 32.02 -20.97 -16.34
N PHE A 281 32.56 -19.82 -15.92
CA PHE A 281 33.54 -19.72 -14.84
C PHE A 281 32.98 -20.11 -13.45
N LEU A 282 31.69 -19.89 -13.21
CA LEU A 282 31.02 -20.15 -11.93
C LEU A 282 30.20 -21.46 -11.93
N THR A 283 30.52 -22.40 -12.81
CA THR A 283 29.79 -23.68 -12.93
C THR A 283 29.65 -24.38 -11.57
N GLY A 284 28.42 -24.78 -11.23
CA GLY A 284 28.08 -25.53 -10.03
C GLY A 284 27.98 -24.69 -8.76
N GLN A 285 28.20 -23.38 -8.83
CA GLN A 285 28.05 -22.49 -7.69
C GLN A 285 26.58 -22.29 -7.36
N LYS A 286 26.23 -22.50 -6.09
CA LYS A 286 24.89 -22.32 -5.54
C LYS A 286 24.96 -21.42 -4.32
N ILE A 287 24.00 -20.50 -4.22
CA ILE A 287 23.93 -19.52 -3.13
C ILE A 287 22.51 -19.52 -2.60
N HIS A 288 22.35 -19.80 -1.30
CA HIS A 288 21.11 -19.54 -0.56
C HIS A 288 21.26 -18.18 0.10
N PHE A 289 20.50 -17.20 -0.37
CA PHE A 289 20.57 -15.86 0.19
C PHE A 289 19.83 -15.80 1.52
N SER A 290 20.40 -15.05 2.46
CA SER A 290 19.72 -14.67 3.70
C SER A 290 18.56 -13.73 3.37
N PRO A 291 17.42 -13.79 4.09
CA PRO A 291 16.39 -12.76 4.02
C PRO A 291 16.84 -11.41 4.61
N ASN A 292 18.10 -11.30 5.04
CA ASN A 292 18.71 -10.11 5.61
C ASN A 292 19.83 -9.58 4.69
N LEU A 293 20.82 -8.89 5.27
CA LEU A 293 22.02 -8.46 4.57
C LEU A 293 22.85 -9.67 4.08
N ASN A 294 23.16 -9.68 2.79
CA ASN A 294 24.08 -10.63 2.16
C ASN A 294 25.38 -9.90 1.77
N CYS A 295 26.53 -10.44 2.14
CA CYS A 295 27.84 -9.88 1.79
C CYS A 295 28.67 -10.92 1.03
N ILE A 296 28.96 -10.65 -0.25
CA ILE A 296 29.83 -11.50 -1.08
C ILE A 296 31.26 -10.94 -1.04
N ILE A 297 32.17 -11.66 -0.39
CA ILE A 297 33.56 -11.24 -0.16
C ILE A 297 34.53 -12.17 -0.90
N GLY A 298 35.63 -11.63 -1.43
CA GLY A 298 36.63 -12.42 -2.16
C GLY A 298 37.61 -11.56 -2.95
N GLY A 299 38.72 -12.18 -3.37
CA GLY A 299 39.79 -11.52 -4.15
C GLY A 299 39.35 -11.03 -5.54
N ARG A 300 40.22 -10.30 -6.24
CA ARG A 300 39.95 -9.89 -7.63
C ARG A 300 39.80 -11.12 -8.53
N GLY A 301 38.82 -11.11 -9.43
CA GLY A 301 38.60 -12.19 -10.40
C GLY A 301 37.85 -13.42 -9.86
N THR A 302 37.40 -13.43 -8.59
CA THR A 302 36.67 -14.58 -8.02
C THR A 302 35.18 -14.65 -8.42
N GLY A 303 34.74 -13.84 -9.39
CA GLY A 303 33.37 -13.86 -9.90
C GLY A 303 32.30 -13.10 -9.10
N LYS A 304 32.66 -12.31 -8.09
CA LYS A 304 31.70 -11.50 -7.29
C LYS A 304 30.78 -10.63 -8.14
N SER A 305 31.37 -9.85 -9.05
CA SER A 305 30.62 -8.99 -9.97
C SER A 305 29.76 -9.81 -10.92
N THR A 306 30.27 -10.95 -11.41
CA THR A 306 29.51 -11.89 -12.25
C THR A 306 28.28 -12.42 -11.52
N THR A 307 28.39 -12.81 -10.25
CA THR A 307 27.25 -13.23 -9.42
C THR A 307 26.21 -12.11 -9.30
N PHE A 308 26.64 -10.88 -9.07
CA PHE A 308 25.74 -9.73 -8.95
C PHE A 308 25.02 -9.43 -10.28
N GLU A 309 25.74 -9.43 -11.40
CA GLU A 309 25.14 -9.26 -12.73
C GLU A 309 24.19 -10.41 -13.07
N ALA A 310 24.49 -11.65 -12.67
CA ALA A 310 23.62 -12.81 -12.89
C ALA A 310 22.24 -12.61 -12.24
N VAL A 311 22.21 -12.03 -11.02
CA VAL A 311 20.97 -11.63 -10.37
C VAL A 311 20.27 -10.53 -11.18
N LYS A 312 20.98 -9.46 -11.57
CA LYS A 312 20.41 -8.35 -12.35
C LYS A 312 19.76 -8.77 -13.67
N CYS A 313 20.32 -9.75 -14.37
CA CYS A 313 19.75 -10.24 -15.62
C CYS A 313 18.37 -10.90 -15.43
N LEU A 314 18.06 -11.39 -14.23
CA LEU A 314 16.83 -12.14 -13.93
C LEU A 314 15.72 -11.27 -13.32
N VAL A 315 16.05 -10.05 -12.87
CA VAL A 315 15.09 -9.04 -12.41
C VAL A 315 14.65 -8.06 -13.51
N GLY A 316 15.02 -8.32 -14.77
CA GLY A 316 14.63 -7.48 -15.90
C GLY A 316 15.41 -6.16 -16.00
N MET A 317 16.49 -6.00 -15.24
CA MET A 317 17.36 -4.83 -15.35
C MET A 317 18.36 -5.02 -16.48
N ARG A 318 18.38 -4.08 -17.43
CA ARG A 318 19.43 -4.03 -18.46
C ARG A 318 20.74 -3.59 -17.80
N SER A 319 21.81 -4.28 -18.16
CA SER A 319 23.16 -3.96 -17.71
C SER A 319 24.07 -4.01 -18.93
N ASP A 320 24.83 -2.93 -19.14
CA ASP A 320 25.76 -2.81 -20.28
C ASP A 320 27.13 -3.44 -19.96
N ASN A 321 27.20 -4.26 -18.91
CA ASN A 321 28.44 -4.87 -18.46
C ASN A 321 28.91 -5.94 -19.46
N HIS A 322 30.12 -5.75 -20.01
CA HIS A 322 30.72 -6.65 -21.01
C HIS A 322 30.91 -8.10 -20.56
N VAL A 323 30.78 -8.39 -19.26
CA VAL A 323 30.84 -9.75 -18.72
C VAL A 323 29.60 -10.56 -19.10
N ILE A 324 28.46 -9.92 -19.34
CA ILE A 324 27.19 -10.57 -19.68
C ILE A 324 27.32 -11.22 -21.06
N ASP A 325 26.94 -12.50 -21.14
CA ASP A 325 27.01 -13.33 -22.35
C ASP A 325 28.41 -13.44 -22.99
N SER A 326 29.47 -13.21 -22.20
CA SER A 326 30.87 -13.48 -22.58
C SER A 326 31.26 -14.96 -22.38
N ASP A 327 32.47 -15.36 -22.83
CA ASP A 327 32.97 -16.74 -22.70
C ASP A 327 33.08 -17.24 -21.24
N VAL A 328 33.17 -16.32 -20.28
CA VAL A 328 33.23 -16.64 -18.85
C VAL A 328 31.85 -16.65 -18.19
N TRP A 329 30.80 -16.24 -18.91
CA TRP A 329 29.43 -16.16 -18.41
C TRP A 329 28.80 -17.54 -18.22
N PRO A 330 27.92 -17.72 -17.23
CA PRO A 330 27.21 -18.97 -17.06
C PRO A 330 26.35 -19.34 -18.28
N GLY A 331 26.35 -20.62 -18.63
CA GLY A 331 25.53 -21.15 -19.73
C GLY A 331 24.05 -21.13 -19.41
N ASN A 332 23.69 -21.34 -18.14
CA ASN A 332 22.34 -21.19 -17.63
C ASN A 332 22.37 -20.65 -16.20
N ILE A 333 21.45 -19.73 -15.90
CA ILE A 333 21.30 -19.15 -14.57
C ILE A 333 19.91 -19.47 -14.06
N HIS A 334 19.82 -20.00 -12.84
CA HIS A 334 18.57 -20.24 -12.14
C HIS A 334 18.47 -19.35 -10.91
N LEU A 335 17.34 -18.65 -10.76
CA LEU A 335 17.07 -17.80 -9.60
C LEU A 335 15.74 -18.19 -8.97
N ALA A 336 15.78 -18.53 -7.69
CA ALA A 336 14.60 -18.74 -6.87
C ALA A 336 14.25 -17.44 -6.16
N TRP A 337 13.01 -16.98 -6.30
CA TRP A 337 12.50 -15.84 -5.53
C TRP A 337 11.14 -16.16 -4.93
N ARG A 338 10.82 -15.45 -3.85
CA ARG A 338 9.53 -15.55 -3.16
C ARG A 338 8.84 -14.21 -3.21
N ASP A 339 7.59 -14.19 -3.62
CA ASP A 339 6.79 -12.98 -3.73
C ASP A 339 6.10 -12.59 -2.40
N GLN A 340 5.28 -11.54 -2.44
CA GLN A 340 4.54 -11.05 -1.27
C GLN A 340 3.49 -12.04 -0.75
N ALA A 341 3.03 -12.97 -1.60
CA ALA A 341 2.08 -14.02 -1.25
C ALA A 341 2.76 -15.29 -0.73
N GLU A 342 4.07 -15.23 -0.49
CA GLU A 342 4.93 -16.37 -0.12
C GLU A 342 5.03 -17.47 -1.20
N GLN A 343 4.56 -17.20 -2.42
CA GLN A 343 4.70 -18.13 -3.53
C GLN A 343 6.15 -18.13 -4.02
N THR A 344 6.68 -19.32 -4.26
CA THR A 344 8.04 -19.49 -4.76
C THR A 344 8.02 -19.64 -6.27
N HIS A 345 8.86 -18.86 -6.94
CA HIS A 345 9.02 -18.84 -8.38
C HIS A 345 10.45 -19.22 -8.74
N LEU A 346 10.63 -19.90 -9.86
CA LEU A 346 11.94 -20.28 -10.39
C LEU A 346 12.14 -19.64 -11.75
N LEU A 347 13.07 -18.70 -11.85
CA LEU A 347 13.45 -18.07 -13.11
C LEU A 347 14.65 -18.80 -13.69
N SER A 348 14.68 -18.95 -15.02
CA SER A 348 15.84 -19.46 -15.76
C SER A 348 16.20 -18.49 -16.87
N ARG A 349 17.49 -18.28 -17.10
CA ARG A 349 18.01 -17.57 -18.26
C ARG A 349 19.17 -18.34 -18.88
N PRO A 350 19.01 -18.90 -20.09
CA PRO A 350 20.13 -19.45 -20.85
C PRO A 350 21.01 -18.34 -21.44
N LEU A 351 22.24 -18.69 -21.80
CA LEU A 351 23.20 -17.80 -22.48
C LEU A 351 22.56 -17.14 -23.70
N ALA A 352 22.67 -15.81 -23.80
CA ALA A 352 22.05 -14.99 -24.85
C ALA A 352 20.52 -15.18 -25.02
N GLY A 353 19.82 -15.71 -24.01
CA GLY A 353 18.38 -15.94 -24.02
C GLY A 353 17.58 -14.97 -23.15
N ASN A 354 16.27 -15.12 -23.22
CA ASN A 354 15.31 -14.40 -22.38
C ASN A 354 15.07 -15.14 -21.06
N VAL A 355 14.64 -14.39 -20.05
CA VAL A 355 14.21 -14.94 -18.77
C VAL A 355 12.88 -15.67 -18.96
N VAL A 356 12.77 -16.88 -18.42
CA VAL A 356 11.53 -17.67 -18.39
C VAL A 356 11.23 -18.12 -16.97
N ASN A 357 9.96 -18.14 -16.60
CA ASN A 357 9.52 -18.78 -15.37
C ASN A 357 9.40 -20.30 -15.61
N VAL A 358 10.14 -21.10 -14.86
CA VAL A 358 10.22 -22.55 -15.05
C VAL A 358 8.94 -23.26 -14.60
N PHE A 359 8.25 -22.71 -13.60
CA PHE A 359 7.00 -23.29 -13.10
C PHE A 359 5.82 -22.92 -13.98
N GLU A 360 5.79 -21.69 -14.48
CA GLU A 360 4.72 -21.16 -15.33
C GLU A 360 5.31 -20.46 -16.57
N PRO A 361 5.73 -21.20 -17.61
CA PRO A 361 6.47 -20.63 -18.74
C PRO A 361 5.72 -19.61 -19.59
N ASN A 362 4.38 -19.65 -19.59
CA ASN A 362 3.55 -18.80 -20.44
C ASN A 362 3.01 -17.56 -19.70
N ASP A 363 2.63 -17.72 -18.43
CA ASP A 363 1.89 -16.71 -17.66
C ASP A 363 2.59 -16.31 -16.35
N GLY A 364 3.68 -16.99 -15.99
CA GLY A 364 4.38 -16.78 -14.73
C GLY A 364 5.14 -15.46 -14.71
N PRO A 365 5.28 -14.82 -13.53
CA PRO A 365 6.06 -13.60 -13.42
C PRO A 365 7.53 -13.88 -13.74
N THR A 366 8.11 -13.06 -14.62
CA THR A 366 9.52 -13.15 -15.06
C THR A 366 10.40 -12.02 -14.52
N SER A 367 9.82 -11.11 -13.74
CA SER A 367 10.52 -9.96 -13.17
C SER A 367 9.87 -9.55 -11.86
N PHE A 368 10.67 -8.98 -10.96
CA PHE A 368 10.21 -8.29 -9.77
C PHE A 368 11.09 -7.05 -9.56
N HIS A 369 10.52 -6.02 -8.93
CA HIS A 369 11.27 -4.79 -8.72
C HIS A 369 12.39 -5.02 -7.70
N ILE A 370 13.63 -4.76 -8.12
CA ILE A 370 14.78 -4.67 -7.22
C ILE A 370 15.61 -3.47 -7.64
N GLU A 371 16.15 -2.78 -6.65
CA GLU A 371 17.12 -1.73 -6.87
C GLU A 371 18.52 -2.33 -6.90
N SER A 372 19.30 -1.93 -7.89
CA SER A 372 20.67 -2.36 -8.04
C SER A 372 21.54 -1.17 -8.40
N TYR A 373 22.63 -1.00 -7.67
CA TYR A 373 23.60 0.05 -7.90
C TYR A 373 24.98 -0.57 -8.07
N SER A 374 25.59 -0.30 -9.22
CA SER A 374 26.97 -0.64 -9.52
C SER A 374 27.95 0.35 -8.89
N GLN A 375 29.23 0.02 -8.95
CA GLN A 375 30.27 0.85 -8.35
C GLN A 375 30.32 2.23 -9.01
N GLY A 376 30.10 3.28 -8.20
CA GLY A 376 30.13 4.67 -8.64
C GLY A 376 28.84 5.19 -9.27
N GLU A 377 27.78 4.37 -9.42
CA GLU A 377 26.49 4.86 -9.92
C GLU A 377 25.84 5.89 -8.99
N THR A 378 25.84 5.63 -7.69
CA THR A 378 25.31 6.58 -6.68
C THR A 378 26.10 7.89 -6.67
N GLU A 379 27.41 7.83 -6.91
CA GLU A 379 28.26 9.03 -7.01
C GLU A 379 27.96 9.82 -8.31
N ARG A 380 27.72 9.13 -9.42
CA ARG A 380 27.29 9.77 -10.68
C ARG A 380 25.94 10.44 -10.52
N ILE A 381 24.95 9.74 -9.96
CA ILE A 381 23.63 10.31 -9.68
C ILE A 381 23.74 11.54 -8.79
N SER A 382 24.60 11.50 -7.76
CA SER A 382 24.83 12.66 -6.90
C SER A 382 25.50 13.83 -7.63
N LYS A 383 26.41 13.57 -8.58
CA LYS A 383 27.04 14.61 -9.42
C LYS A 383 26.07 15.19 -10.44
N ASP A 384 25.26 14.34 -11.07
CA ASP A 384 24.26 14.74 -12.05
C ASP A 384 23.17 15.59 -11.38
N ALA A 385 22.74 15.21 -10.17
CA ALA A 385 21.79 15.96 -9.36
C ALA A 385 22.25 17.39 -9.00
N GLN A 386 23.55 17.66 -8.95
CA GLN A 386 24.06 19.03 -8.73
C GLN A 386 23.84 19.94 -9.94
N ASN A 387 23.80 19.37 -11.14
CA ASN A 387 23.65 20.12 -12.38
C ASN A 387 22.21 20.10 -12.90
N ASP A 388 21.47 19.02 -12.62
CA ASP A 388 20.08 18.82 -13.04
C ASP A 388 19.23 18.24 -11.89
N PRO A 389 18.38 19.07 -11.25
CA PRO A 389 17.46 18.60 -10.22
C PRO A 389 16.51 17.48 -10.70
N ILE A 390 16.25 17.38 -12.00
CA ILE A 390 15.41 16.31 -12.59
C ILE A 390 16.09 14.95 -12.44
N ALA A 391 17.43 14.87 -12.45
CA ALA A 391 18.15 13.63 -12.24
C ALA A 391 17.88 13.06 -10.82
N LEU A 392 17.79 13.94 -9.81
CA LEU A 392 17.45 13.54 -8.45
C LEU A 392 15.98 13.12 -8.33
N LEU A 393 15.06 13.87 -8.94
CA LEU A 393 13.63 13.50 -8.96
C LEU A 393 13.41 12.17 -9.68
N SER A 394 14.02 11.99 -10.86
CA SER A 394 13.96 10.74 -11.62
C SER A 394 14.58 9.56 -10.87
N TYR A 395 15.55 9.82 -9.99
CA TYR A 395 16.10 8.82 -9.09
C TYR A 395 15.11 8.50 -7.95
N LEU A 396 14.53 9.50 -7.30
CA LEU A 396 13.53 9.33 -6.23
C LEU A 396 12.25 8.65 -6.71
N ASP A 397 11.83 8.93 -7.94
CA ASP A 397 10.69 8.29 -8.61
C ASP A 397 10.87 6.78 -8.79
N LYS A 398 12.09 6.23 -8.68
CA LYS A 398 12.33 4.77 -8.74
C LYS A 398 11.90 4.03 -7.47
N PHE A 399 11.78 4.76 -6.35
CA PHE A 399 11.42 4.20 -5.04
C PHE A 399 9.91 4.17 -4.81
N VAL A 400 9.13 4.81 -5.69
CA VAL A 400 7.67 4.94 -5.57
C VAL A 400 7.02 4.46 -6.86
N ASP A 401 6.03 3.60 -6.76
CA ASP A 401 5.21 3.27 -7.92
C ASP A 401 4.31 4.46 -8.26
N LEU A 402 4.70 5.18 -9.31
CA LEU A 402 3.97 6.35 -9.81
C LEU A 402 3.12 6.00 -11.04
N THR A 403 2.94 4.72 -11.38
CA THR A 403 2.31 4.30 -12.64
C THR A 403 0.88 4.83 -12.73
N ASP A 404 0.07 4.63 -11.69
CA ASP A 404 -1.33 5.10 -11.65
C ASP A 404 -1.45 6.63 -11.62
N LEU A 405 -0.55 7.29 -10.90
CA LEU A 405 -0.48 8.75 -10.83
C LEU A 405 -0.13 9.35 -12.19
N LYS A 406 0.85 8.77 -12.90
CA LYS A 406 1.24 9.19 -14.26
C LYS A 406 0.11 8.93 -15.27
N ALA A 407 -0.61 7.82 -15.15
CA ALA A 407 -1.78 7.55 -15.99
C ALA A 407 -2.90 8.59 -15.77
N THR A 408 -3.13 8.96 -14.51
CA THR A 408 -4.10 10.00 -14.13
C THR A 408 -3.68 11.38 -14.67
N GLU A 409 -2.41 11.75 -14.51
CA GLU A 409 -1.84 12.99 -15.03
C GLU A 409 -2.00 13.07 -16.56
N LEU A 410 -1.67 11.99 -17.28
CA LEU A 410 -1.84 11.90 -18.73
C LEU A 410 -3.30 12.07 -19.16
N SER A 411 -4.24 11.46 -18.44
CA SER A 411 -5.68 11.60 -18.71
C SER A 411 -6.12 13.05 -18.57
N ILE A 412 -5.80 13.69 -17.43
CA ILE A 412 -6.14 15.09 -17.17
C ILE A 412 -5.52 16.02 -18.21
N ARG A 413 -4.26 15.76 -18.59
CA ARG A 413 -3.58 16.55 -19.62
C ARG A 413 -4.30 16.46 -20.97
N ASN A 414 -4.74 15.27 -21.35
CA ASN A 414 -5.49 15.08 -22.60
C ASN A 414 -6.86 15.77 -22.54
N ASP A 415 -7.55 15.74 -21.40
CA ASP A 415 -8.80 16.44 -21.20
C ASP A 415 -8.62 17.96 -21.31
N LEU A 416 -7.56 18.51 -20.71
CA LEU A 416 -7.21 19.93 -20.83
C LEU A 416 -6.93 20.34 -22.28
N LEU A 417 -6.18 19.53 -23.02
CA LEU A 417 -5.92 19.77 -24.44
C LEU A 417 -7.21 19.73 -25.27
N MET A 418 -8.15 18.84 -24.94
CA MET A 418 -9.46 18.79 -25.61
C MET A 418 -10.27 20.05 -25.33
N VAL A 419 -10.34 20.48 -24.06
CA VAL A 419 -11.04 21.72 -23.66
C VAL A 419 -10.42 22.94 -24.34
N GLN A 420 -9.08 23.01 -24.40
CA GLN A 420 -8.39 24.09 -25.11
C GLN A 420 -8.79 24.13 -26.59
N GLY A 421 -8.84 22.97 -27.27
CA GLY A 421 -9.29 22.89 -28.65
C GLY A 421 -10.74 23.35 -28.85
N GLU A 422 -11.65 23.04 -27.92
CA GLU A 422 -13.03 23.51 -27.96
C GLU A 422 -13.16 25.02 -27.68
N ILE A 423 -12.32 25.56 -26.79
CA ILE A 423 -12.23 27.01 -26.55
C ILE A 423 -11.75 27.72 -27.82
N GLU A 424 -10.70 27.22 -28.48
CA GLU A 424 -10.18 27.81 -29.72
C GLU A 424 -11.23 27.80 -30.84
N LYS A 425 -11.98 26.69 -31.00
CA LYS A 425 -13.10 26.61 -31.94
C LYS A 425 -14.20 27.61 -31.60
N SER A 426 -14.57 27.71 -30.33
CA SER A 426 -15.62 28.61 -29.86
C SER A 426 -15.22 30.07 -30.06
N GLN A 427 -13.96 30.41 -29.77
CA GLN A 427 -13.39 31.74 -29.99
C GLN A 427 -13.47 32.13 -31.47
N HIS A 428 -13.10 31.21 -32.37
CA HIS A 428 -13.21 31.45 -33.81
C HIS A 428 -14.67 31.68 -34.27
N GLN A 429 -15.67 31.07 -33.62
CA GLN A 429 -17.07 31.36 -33.93
C GLN A 429 -17.51 32.72 -33.39
N VAL A 430 -17.06 33.09 -32.18
CA VAL A 430 -17.30 34.42 -31.60
C VAL A 430 -16.69 35.52 -32.48
N ASP A 431 -15.49 35.32 -33.00
CA ASP A 431 -14.82 36.28 -33.89
C ASP A 431 -15.58 36.51 -35.22
N LYS A 432 -16.46 35.58 -35.62
CA LYS A 432 -17.33 35.73 -36.81
C LYS A 432 -18.60 36.53 -36.54
N ILE A 433 -19.00 36.73 -35.28
CA ILE A 433 -20.26 37.41 -34.91
C ILE A 433 -20.33 38.83 -35.51
N PRO A 434 -19.31 39.70 -35.41
CA PRO A 434 -19.37 41.05 -35.99
C PRO A 434 -19.61 41.05 -37.50
N HIS A 435 -19.03 40.07 -38.22
CA HIS A 435 -19.23 39.92 -39.66
C HIS A 435 -20.68 39.51 -39.99
N PHE A 436 -21.25 38.59 -39.21
CA PHE A 436 -22.65 38.20 -39.38
C PHE A 436 -23.62 39.32 -39.01
N GLU A 437 -23.35 40.10 -37.96
CA GLU A 437 -24.13 41.28 -37.60
C GLU A 437 -24.12 42.34 -38.72
N GLN A 438 -22.95 42.58 -39.32
CA GLN A 438 -22.82 43.50 -40.46
C GLN A 438 -23.58 42.99 -41.69
N SER A 439 -23.49 41.69 -41.97
CA SER A 439 -24.25 41.06 -43.07
C SER A 439 -25.75 41.16 -42.84
N LEU A 440 -26.22 40.87 -41.62
CA LEU A 440 -27.63 41.00 -41.22
C LEU A 440 -28.14 42.43 -41.44
N LYS A 441 -27.37 43.44 -41.01
CA LYS A 441 -27.73 44.84 -41.18
C LYS A 441 -27.87 45.23 -42.66
N ILE A 442 -26.95 44.76 -43.51
CA ILE A 442 -27.02 44.99 -44.96
C ILE A 442 -28.27 44.31 -45.55
N THR A 443 -28.52 43.06 -45.20
CA THR A 443 -29.69 42.31 -45.70
C THR A 443 -31.00 42.92 -45.23
N GLN A 444 -31.09 43.40 -43.98
CA GLN A 444 -32.26 44.12 -43.46
C GLN A 444 -32.51 45.43 -44.21
N GLN A 445 -31.46 46.21 -44.49
CA GLN A 445 -31.57 47.44 -45.29
C GLN A 445 -32.04 47.14 -46.73
N GLN A 446 -31.58 46.04 -47.33
CA GLN A 446 -32.05 45.60 -48.65
C GLN A 446 -33.52 45.16 -48.61
N LEU A 447 -33.95 44.47 -47.56
CA LEU A 447 -35.35 44.06 -47.37
C LEU A 447 -36.28 45.28 -47.26
N GLU A 448 -35.94 46.25 -46.41
CA GLU A 448 -36.72 47.49 -46.24
C GLU A 448 -36.83 48.29 -47.56
N ALA A 449 -35.75 48.31 -48.36
CA ALA A 449 -35.77 48.95 -49.67
C ALA A 449 -36.73 48.24 -50.63
N LEU A 450 -36.74 46.91 -50.66
CA LEU A 450 -37.63 46.11 -51.50
C LEU A 450 -39.11 46.24 -51.08
N GLU A 451 -39.39 46.30 -49.79
CA GLU A 451 -40.75 46.50 -49.28
C GLU A 451 -41.31 47.88 -49.66
N LYS A 452 -40.49 48.94 -49.58
CA LYS A 452 -40.89 50.29 -50.02
C LYS A 452 -41.18 50.36 -51.52
N VAL A 453 -40.42 49.64 -52.35
CA VAL A 453 -40.65 49.58 -53.81
C VAL A 453 -41.96 48.86 -54.12
N LYS A 454 -42.20 47.69 -53.53
CA LYS A 454 -43.44 46.92 -53.75
C LYS A 454 -44.70 47.63 -53.23
N ALA A 455 -44.59 48.36 -52.12
CA ALA A 455 -45.70 49.15 -51.60
C ALA A 455 -46.14 50.26 -52.57
N LYS A 456 -45.19 50.84 -53.33
CA LYS A 456 -45.47 51.90 -54.31
C LYS A 456 -46.22 51.37 -55.54
N GLU A 457 -45.82 50.20 -56.05
CA GLU A 457 -46.48 49.53 -57.19
C GLU A 457 -47.91 49.08 -56.85
N LEU A 458 -48.14 48.59 -55.63
CA LEU A 458 -49.46 48.12 -55.19
C LEU A 458 -50.51 49.25 -55.13
N ILE A 459 -50.09 50.46 -54.74
CA ILE A 459 -50.95 51.65 -54.66
C ILE A 459 -51.35 52.14 -56.07
N GLU A 460 -50.46 52.00 -57.06
CA GLU A 460 -50.74 52.41 -58.44
C GLU A 460 -51.75 51.47 -59.12
N LEU A 461 -51.65 50.17 -58.84
CA LEU A 461 -52.49 49.13 -59.42
C LEU A 461 -53.93 49.16 -58.86
N THR A 462 -54.08 49.43 -57.57
CA THR A 462 -55.40 49.63 -56.93
C THR A 462 -56.11 50.86 -57.47
N ARG A 463 -55.37 51.93 -57.78
CA ARG A 463 -55.94 53.15 -58.38
C ARG A 463 -56.44 52.93 -59.81
N ARG A 464 -55.72 52.14 -60.63
CA ARG A 464 -56.16 51.76 -61.98
C ARG A 464 -57.41 50.88 -61.98
N LEU A 465 -57.46 49.86 -61.11
CA LEU A 465 -58.62 48.98 -60.97
C LEU A 465 -59.91 49.72 -60.59
N ALA A 466 -59.79 50.75 -59.74
CA ALA A 466 -60.94 51.59 -59.38
C ALA A 466 -61.48 52.40 -60.58
N GLN A 467 -60.60 52.91 -61.45
CA GLN A 467 -60.99 53.64 -62.66
C GLN A 467 -61.69 52.73 -63.68
N GLU A 468 -61.17 51.52 -63.92
CA GLU A 468 -61.77 50.59 -64.88
C GLU A 468 -63.17 50.13 -64.48
N ARG A 469 -63.41 49.90 -63.18
CA ARG A 469 -64.76 49.58 -62.68
C ARG A 469 -65.77 50.69 -62.97
N GLY A 470 -65.37 51.96 -62.78
CA GLY A 470 -66.22 53.12 -63.07
C GLY A 470 -66.58 53.24 -64.55
N ILE A 471 -65.64 52.94 -65.46
CA ILE A 471 -65.89 52.97 -66.92
C ILE A 471 -66.89 51.86 -67.31
N ARG A 472 -66.73 50.65 -66.76
CA ARG A 472 -67.61 49.52 -67.06
C ARG A 472 -69.08 49.81 -66.72
N ASP A 473 -69.32 50.43 -65.58
CA ASP A 473 -70.69 50.72 -65.13
C ASP A 473 -71.38 51.77 -66.04
N GLN A 474 -70.62 52.74 -66.56
CA GLN A 474 -71.13 53.69 -67.56
C GLN A 474 -71.46 53.05 -68.90
N VAL A 475 -70.67 52.08 -69.36
CA VAL A 475 -70.93 51.33 -70.61
C VAL A 475 -72.22 50.52 -70.50
N PHE A 476 -72.43 49.83 -69.36
CA PHE A 476 -73.67 49.08 -69.13
C PHE A 476 -74.92 49.95 -69.20
N LEU A 477 -74.85 51.16 -68.66
CA LEU A 477 -75.97 52.11 -68.66
C LEU A 477 -76.33 52.59 -70.07
N LYS A 478 -75.31 52.87 -70.91
CA LYS A 478 -75.52 53.28 -72.31
C LYS A 478 -76.08 52.16 -73.20
N CYS A 479 -75.64 50.92 -73.00
CA CYS A 479 -76.16 49.78 -73.76
C CYS A 479 -77.64 49.48 -73.46
N GLY A 480 -78.11 49.75 -72.22
CA GLY A 480 -79.52 49.62 -71.86
C GLY A 480 -80.43 50.57 -72.66
N LEU A 481 -80.01 51.83 -72.81
CA LEU A 481 -80.78 52.88 -73.51
C LEU A 481 -80.91 52.63 -75.02
N LEU A 482 -79.85 52.13 -75.66
CA LEU A 482 -79.85 51.78 -77.09
C LEU A 482 -80.83 50.64 -77.43
N LYS A 483 -81.04 49.70 -76.51
CA LYS A 483 -81.95 48.55 -76.72
C LYS A 483 -83.41 48.99 -76.78
N SER A 484 -83.80 50.02 -76.04
CA SER A 484 -85.16 50.57 -76.05
C SER A 484 -85.50 51.36 -77.32
N GLU A 485 -84.53 52.05 -77.93
CA GLU A 485 -84.77 52.87 -79.13
C GLU A 485 -84.98 52.02 -80.40
N ILE A 486 -84.26 50.90 -80.54
CA ILE A 486 -84.34 50.02 -81.71
C ILE A 486 -85.73 49.37 -81.83
N HIS A 487 -86.35 49.00 -80.71
CA HIS A 487 -87.67 48.37 -80.71
C HIS A 487 -88.79 49.28 -81.23
N ARG A 488 -88.65 50.60 -81.04
CA ARG A 488 -89.67 51.58 -81.39
C ARG A 488 -89.66 51.92 -82.88
N LYS A 489 -88.47 51.99 -83.49
CA LYS A 489 -88.29 52.35 -84.90
C LYS A 489 -88.72 51.23 -85.85
N PHE A 490 -88.49 49.98 -85.47
CA PHE A 490 -88.88 48.81 -86.27
C PHE A 490 -90.41 48.67 -86.45
N PHE A 491 -91.19 49.14 -85.46
CA PHE A 491 -92.66 49.09 -85.54
C PHE A 491 -93.26 50.16 -86.46
N GLN A 492 -92.57 51.30 -86.63
CA GLN A 492 -93.04 52.41 -87.46
C GLN A 492 -92.85 52.14 -88.95
N ASP A 493 -91.71 51.59 -89.36
CA ASP A 493 -91.41 51.31 -90.78
C ASP A 493 -92.34 50.23 -91.39
N MET A 494 -92.88 49.32 -90.56
CA MET A 494 -93.77 48.26 -91.02
C MET A 494 -95.20 48.75 -91.35
N LEU A 495 -95.62 49.90 -90.79
CA LEU A 495 -96.96 50.45 -90.99
C LEU A 495 -97.09 51.30 -92.27
N GLU A 496 -95.98 51.82 -92.80
CA GLU A 496 -95.99 52.68 -94.00
C GLU A 496 -96.02 51.90 -95.33
N GLN A 497 -95.72 50.59 -95.34
CA GLN A 497 -95.65 49.79 -96.57
C GLN A 497 -96.94 49.03 -96.95
N LEU A 498 -98.02 49.11 -96.16
CA LEU A 498 -99.27 48.38 -96.44
C LEU A 498 -100.19 49.12 -97.43
N SER A 499 -100.73 48.38 -98.39
CA SER A 499 -101.63 48.92 -99.41
C SER A 499 -103.01 49.28 -98.83
N GLU A 500 -103.74 50.18 -99.51
CA GLU A 500 -105.02 50.73 -99.02
C GLU A 500 -106.14 49.67 -98.91
N ALA A 501 -106.01 48.55 -99.62
CA ALA A 501 -106.87 47.38 -99.48
C ALA A 501 -106.57 46.57 -98.19
N GLU A 502 -105.33 46.57 -97.71
CA GLU A 502 -104.90 45.85 -96.49
C GLU A 502 -105.15 46.68 -95.22
N LYS A 503 -105.08 48.01 -95.30
CA LYS A 503 -105.44 48.93 -94.20
C LYS A 503 -106.91 48.83 -93.79
N ASN A 504 -107.81 48.59 -94.75
CA ASN A 504 -109.24 48.41 -94.47
C ASN A 504 -109.58 47.05 -93.84
N GLN A 505 -108.75 46.03 -94.06
CA GLN A 505 -108.89 44.71 -93.43
C GLN A 505 -108.32 44.71 -92.00
N LEU A 506 -107.27 45.49 -91.73
CA LEU A 506 -106.69 45.65 -90.39
C LEU A 506 -107.60 46.49 -89.46
N ASN A 507 -108.25 47.54 -89.98
CA ASN A 507 -109.22 48.32 -89.19
C ASN A 507 -110.47 47.53 -88.81
N ARG A 508 -110.90 46.56 -89.63
CA ARG A 508 -111.96 45.61 -89.25
C ARG A 508 -111.55 44.68 -88.11
N LEU A 509 -110.30 44.18 -88.13
CA LEU A 509 -109.79 43.27 -87.09
C LEU A 509 -109.45 43.98 -85.76
N LEU A 510 -109.16 45.28 -85.78
CA LEU A 510 -108.90 46.08 -84.57
C LEU A 510 -110.19 46.50 -83.84
N GLN A 511 -111.32 46.64 -84.53
CA GLN A 511 -112.62 46.89 -83.87
C GLN A 511 -113.21 45.62 -83.21
N GLU A 512 -112.78 44.43 -83.61
CA GLU A 512 -113.23 43.16 -83.00
C GLU A 512 -112.35 42.70 -81.82
N LYS A 513 -111.30 43.45 -81.45
CA LYS A 513 -110.36 43.11 -80.35
C LYS A 513 -109.96 44.30 -79.48
N ILE A 514 -110.90 45.20 -79.19
CA ILE A 514 -110.88 45.96 -77.93
C ILE A 514 -111.54 45.12 -76.84
#